data_AF-A0A838TZ84-F1
#
_entry.id   AF-A0A838TZ84-F1
#
_cell.length_a   1.000
_cell.length_b   1.000
_cell.length_c   1.000
_cell.angle_alpha   90.00
_cell.angle_beta   90.00
_cell.angle_gamma   90.00
#
_symmetry.space_group_name_H-M   'P 1'
#
loop_
_entity.id
_entity.type
_entity.pdbx_description
1 polymer ?
#
loop_
_entity_poly.entity_id
_entity_poly.type
_entity_poly.pdbx_seq_one_letter_code
_entity_poly.pdbx_strand_id
1 'polypeptide(L)'
;MTINDMILNIDTNKIINDLQRLIKIPSVSARKQNLEVCAKEIVKIMKENGISGELIYYDKDGDNSVPPIVYGEVKSKANPNGK
;
A
#
# COMPACT_ATOMS: atom_id res chain seq x y z
N MET A 1 -24.43 -6.87 -10.00
CA MET A 1 -23.35 -7.55 -9.26
C MET A 1 -23.83 -7.71 -7.84
N THR A 2 -24.11 -8.93 -7.40
CA THR A 2 -24.56 -9.21 -6.03
C THR A 2 -23.36 -9.27 -5.08
N ILE A 3 -23.58 -9.14 -3.77
CA ILE A 3 -22.52 -9.27 -2.74
C ILE A 3 -21.84 -10.64 -2.85
N ASN A 4 -22.59 -11.68 -3.19
CA ASN A 4 -22.06 -13.03 -3.39
C ASN A 4 -21.10 -13.10 -4.60
N ASP A 5 -21.37 -12.35 -5.66
CA ASP A 5 -20.45 -12.24 -6.82
C ASP A 5 -19.15 -11.50 -6.46
N MET A 6 -19.18 -10.57 -5.49
CA MET A 6 -17.95 -9.93 -4.99
C MET A 6 -17.11 -10.91 -4.18
N ILE A 7 -17.70 -11.65 -3.24
CA ILE A 7 -16.98 -12.58 -2.35
C ILE A 7 -16.36 -13.73 -3.17
N LEU A 8 -17.05 -14.23 -4.19
CA LEU A 8 -16.54 -15.31 -5.06
C LEU A 8 -15.35 -14.91 -5.93
N ASN A 9 -15.14 -13.61 -6.19
CA ASN A 9 -14.04 -13.10 -7.01
C ASN A 9 -12.82 -12.63 -6.18
N ILE A 10 -12.83 -12.81 -4.87
CA ILE A 10 -11.69 -12.48 -4.02
C ILE A 10 -10.67 -13.61 -4.08
N ASP A 11 -9.50 -13.34 -4.68
CA ASP A 11 -8.35 -14.23 -4.61
C ASP A 11 -7.75 -14.19 -3.19
N THR A 12 -8.30 -15.06 -2.33
CA THR A 12 -7.92 -15.16 -0.92
C THR A 12 -6.46 -15.60 -0.76
N ASN A 13 -5.93 -16.42 -1.69
CA ASN A 13 -4.54 -16.84 -1.64
C ASN A 13 -3.59 -15.67 -1.87
N LYS A 14 -3.91 -14.77 -2.80
CA LYS A 14 -3.13 -13.56 -3.04
C LYS A 14 -3.09 -12.66 -1.80
N ILE A 15 -4.25 -12.44 -1.16
CA ILE A 15 -4.33 -11.64 0.07
C ILE A 15 -3.52 -12.27 1.21
N ILE A 16 -3.63 -13.59 1.41
CA ILE A 16 -2.85 -14.30 2.44
C ILE A 16 -1.35 -14.16 2.16
N ASN A 17 -0.92 -14.30 0.91
CA ASN A 17 0.49 -14.15 0.54
C ASN A 17 1.00 -12.72 0.80
N ASP A 18 0.22 -11.70 0.44
CA ASP A 18 0.57 -10.30 0.70
C ASP A 18 0.64 -10.01 2.21
N LEU A 19 -0.29 -10.55 3.01
CA LEU A 19 -0.23 -10.46 4.47
C LEU A 19 1.02 -11.16 5.04
N GLN A 20 1.36 -12.35 4.56
CA GLN A 20 2.57 -13.07 4.98
C GLN A 20 3.84 -12.30 4.63
N ARG A 21 3.89 -11.62 3.49
CA ARG A 21 5.01 -10.73 3.12
C ARG A 21 5.16 -9.59 4.12
N LEU A 22 4.05 -8.94 4.47
CA LEU A 22 4.06 -7.80 5.42
C LEU A 22 4.44 -8.23 6.85
N ILE A 23 3.91 -9.35 7.35
CA ILE A 23 4.22 -9.84 8.71
C ILE A 23 5.72 -10.16 8.87
N LYS A 24 6.39 -10.59 7.80
CA LYS A 24 7.85 -10.85 7.82
C LYS A 24 8.69 -9.57 7.93
N ILE A 25 8.10 -8.38 7.76
CA ILE A 25 8.77 -7.09 7.91
C ILE A 25 8.35 -6.47 9.25
N PRO A 26 9.10 -6.70 10.34
CA PRO A 26 8.77 -6.11 11.63
C PRO A 26 8.92 -4.59 11.55
N SER A 27 7.80 -3.88 11.49
CA SER A 27 7.71 -2.43 11.31
C SER A 27 7.15 -1.79 12.57
N VAL A 28 8.00 -1.14 13.38
CA VAL A 28 7.61 -0.64 14.71
C VAL A 28 7.97 0.84 14.84
N SER A 29 6.93 1.68 14.87
CA SER A 29 7.08 3.15 14.91
C SER A 29 7.87 3.65 16.11
N ALA A 30 7.57 3.17 17.31
CA ALA A 30 8.26 3.57 18.55
C ALA A 30 9.76 3.23 18.55
N ARG A 31 10.18 2.26 17.74
CA ARG A 31 11.58 1.83 17.60
C ARG A 31 12.25 2.36 16.34
N LYS A 32 11.55 3.17 15.53
CA LYS A 32 11.98 3.60 14.19
C LYS A 32 12.44 2.43 13.30
N GLN A 33 11.85 1.26 13.50
CA GLN A 33 12.33 0.01 12.90
C GLN A 33 11.58 -0.27 11.59
N ASN A 34 12.33 -0.43 10.49
CA ASN A 34 11.85 -0.89 9.17
C ASN A 34 10.64 -0.15 8.57
N LEU A 35 10.32 1.05 9.05
CA LEU A 35 9.16 1.83 8.59
C LEU A 35 9.24 2.11 7.09
N GLU A 36 10.41 2.54 6.63
CA GLU A 36 10.73 2.78 5.21
C GLU A 36 10.62 1.51 4.36
N VAL A 37 11.13 0.39 4.88
CA VAL A 37 11.14 -0.90 4.18
C VAL A 37 9.71 -1.42 4.02
N CYS A 38 8.91 -1.35 5.08
CA CYS A 38 7.51 -1.74 5.06
C CYS A 38 6.70 -0.86 4.11
N ALA A 39 6.90 0.47 4.13
CA ALA A 39 6.23 1.39 3.23
C ALA A 39 6.53 1.08 1.74
N LYS A 40 7.81 0.79 1.41
CA LYS A 40 8.22 0.36 0.06
C LYS A 40 7.55 -0.94 -0.36
N GLU A 41 7.44 -1.91 0.54
CA GLU A 41 6.77 -3.19 0.24
C GLU A 41 5.27 -3.00 0.00
N ILE A 42 4.60 -2.13 0.76
CA ILE A 42 3.19 -1.81 0.54
C ILE A 42 2.97 -1.18 -0.84
N VAL A 43 3.81 -0.21 -1.24
CA VAL A 43 3.73 0.39 -2.59
C VAL A 43 3.91 -0.65 -3.69
N LYS A 44 4.82 -1.62 -3.48
CA LYS A 44 5.00 -2.73 -4.42
C LYS A 44 3.74 -3.61 -4.51
N ILE A 45 3.16 -4.00 -3.37
CA ILE A 45 1.90 -4.76 -3.30
C ILE A 45 0.76 -4.00 -4.01
N MET A 46 0.64 -2.69 -3.79
CA MET A 46 -0.36 -1.85 -4.48
C MET A 46 -0.21 -1.93 -6.00
N LYS A 47 1.01 -1.74 -6.52
CA LYS A 47 1.30 -1.79 -7.96
C LYS A 47 1.02 -3.17 -8.57
N GLU A 48 1.39 -4.24 -7.87
CA GLU A 48 1.09 -5.64 -8.24
C GLU A 48 -0.41 -5.96 -8.25
N ASN A 49 -1.23 -5.12 -7.61
CA ASN A 49 -2.69 -5.21 -7.58
C ASN A 49 -3.38 -4.16 -8.47
N GLY A 50 -2.63 -3.47 -9.34
CA GLY A 50 -3.19 -2.49 -10.27
C GLY A 50 -3.59 -1.16 -9.62
N ILE A 51 -3.14 -0.90 -8.40
CA ILE A 51 -3.33 0.36 -7.68
C ILE A 51 -2.08 1.21 -7.92
N SER A 52 -2.24 2.44 -8.39
CA SER A 52 -1.10 3.36 -8.45
C SER A 52 -0.65 3.68 -7.04
N GLY A 53 0.66 3.75 -6.78
CA GLY A 53 1.17 3.94 -5.43
C GLY A 53 2.52 4.62 -5.39
N GLU A 54 2.72 5.46 -4.39
CA GLU A 54 3.94 6.23 -4.16
C GLU A 54 4.19 6.47 -2.66
N LEU A 55 5.42 6.86 -2.36
CA LEU A 55 5.83 7.29 -1.03
C LEU A 55 5.93 8.81 -1.01
N ILE A 56 5.23 9.43 -0.07
CA ILE A 56 5.29 10.86 0.17
C ILE A 56 6.15 11.08 1.41
N TYR A 57 7.23 11.84 1.24
CA TYR A 57 8.14 12.21 2.30
C TYR A 57 7.82 13.63 2.75
N TYR A 58 7.70 13.84 4.05
CA TYR A 58 7.58 15.18 4.61
C TYR A 58 8.99 15.72 4.86
N ASP A 59 9.48 16.56 3.95
CA ASP A 59 10.79 17.19 4.10
C ASP A 59 10.65 18.68 4.50
N LYS A 60 11.29 19.01 5.62
CA LYS A 60 11.90 20.31 5.84
C LYS A 60 13.32 19.99 6.31
N ASP A 61 14.28 20.06 5.39
CA ASP A 61 15.72 20.08 5.67
C ASP A 61 16.40 18.75 6.05
N GLY A 62 16.12 17.66 5.32
CA GLY A 62 17.02 16.50 5.22
C GLY A 62 17.05 15.55 6.42
N ASP A 63 16.16 15.74 7.40
CA ASP A 63 15.97 14.83 8.51
C ASP A 63 14.90 13.78 8.18
N ASN A 64 15.34 12.55 7.89
CA ASN A 64 14.48 11.38 7.70
C ASN A 64 13.84 10.89 9.03
N SER A 65 13.54 11.80 9.97
CA SER A 65 12.96 11.44 11.27
C SER A 65 11.49 11.08 11.18
N VAL A 66 10.79 11.58 10.16
CA VAL A 66 9.37 11.30 9.91
C VAL A 66 9.24 10.11 8.94
N PRO A 67 8.50 9.05 9.29
CA PRO A 67 8.24 7.94 8.39
C PRO A 67 7.50 8.40 7.12
N PRO A 68 7.75 7.79 5.95
CA PRO A 68 7.03 8.14 4.73
C PRO A 68 5.55 7.77 4.84
N ILE A 69 4.71 8.54 4.16
CA ILE A 69 3.29 8.24 3.96
C ILE A 69 3.17 7.40 2.69
N VAL A 70 2.43 6.29 2.76
CA VAL A 70 2.04 5.52 1.57
C VAL A 70 0.77 6.12 1.01
N TYR A 71 0.82 6.57 -0.24
CA TYR A 71 -0.35 7.02 -0.99
C TYR A 71 -0.66 6.03 -2.10
N GLY A 72 -1.96 5.74 -2.30
CA GLY A 72 -2.42 4.95 -3.43
C GLY A 72 -3.72 5.49 -4.01
N GLU A 73 -3.79 5.50 -5.34
CA GLU A 73 -4.93 6.02 -6.10
C GLU A 73 -5.47 4.94 -7.06
N VAL A 74 -6.80 4.81 -7.07
CA VAL A 74 -7.54 4.08 -8.09
C VAL A 74 -8.49 5.06 -8.79
N LYS A 75 -8.23 5.33 -10.07
CA LYS A 75 -9.03 6.26 -10.86
C LYS A 75 -10.39 5.65 -11.23
N SER A 76 -11.41 6.52 -11.30
CA SER A 76 -12.75 6.12 -11.75
C SER A 76 -12.68 5.55 -13.17
N LYS A 77 -13.30 4.39 -13.39
CA LYS A 77 -13.41 3.81 -14.74
C LYS A 77 -14.30 4.65 -15.66
N ALA A 78 -15.35 5.27 -15.10
CA ALA A 78 -16.32 6.04 -15.85
C ALA A 78 -15.80 7.44 -16.21
N ASN A 79 -14.93 8.02 -15.37
CA ASN A 79 -14.32 9.32 -15.64
C ASN A 79 -12.87 9.36 -15.11
N PRO A 80 -11.91 8.74 -15.83
CA PRO A 80 -10.53 8.60 -15.35
C PRO A 80 -9.79 9.93 -15.17
N ASN A 81 -10.26 10.99 -15.83
CA ASN A 81 -9.66 12.33 -15.82
C ASN A 81 -10.61 13.39 -15.26
N GLY A 82 -11.60 12.98 -14.46
CA GLY A 82 -12.52 13.90 -13.80
C GLY A 82 -11.78 14.89 -12.91
N LYS A 83 -12.01 16.18 -13.13
CA LYS A 83 -11.50 17.26 -12.28
C LYS A 83 -12.43 17.51 -11.11
#